data_AF-A0A0B1PF17-F1
#
_entry.id   AF-A0A0B1PF17-F1
#
_cell.length_a   1.000
_cell.length_b   1.000
_cell.length_c   1.000
_cell.angle_alpha   90.00
_cell.angle_beta   90.00
_cell.angle_gamma   90.00
#
_symmetry.space_group_name_H-M   'P 1'
#
loop_
_entity.id
_entity.type
_entity.pdbx_description
1 polymer ?
#
loop_
_entity_poly.entity_id
_entity_poly.type
_entity_poly.pdbx_seq_one_letter_code
_entity_poly.pdbx_strand_id
1 'polypeptide(L)'
;MLYVYNCCKYNRKLLRSHSIRRKAAAKITFLAGHIHKMMSYSDKSYSNISKNLMNDEEKKDKSILTIHDVQFSDGYSRNQGMQDICGLLRSSEGGREGRWAISADARGIERSFKFKGFKKAWAFMNIVAAESVQKNHHPEWSNIYNTVFIRWTTHSPIGLSELDIKIAQYCDDQAKEFGEITTDNTREDLGADKKLVDNIVDIARDCGTPKKSTVS
;
A
#
# COMPACT_ATOMS: atom_id res chain seq x y z
N MET A 1 1.24 -32.67 -30.76
CA MET A 1 1.20 -33.94 -29.99
C MET A 1 -0.15 -34.05 -29.33
N LEU A 2 -0.84 -35.17 -29.55
CA LEU A 2 -2.13 -35.58 -29.00
C LEU A 2 -2.12 -35.72 -27.47
N TYR A 3 -3.33 -35.90 -26.90
CA TYR A 3 -3.75 -36.81 -25.81
C TYR A 3 -4.60 -36.05 -24.76
N VAL A 4 -5.85 -36.38 -24.36
CA VAL A 4 -6.85 -37.42 -24.65
C VAL A 4 -8.19 -36.88 -24.15
N TYR A 5 -9.30 -37.17 -24.82
CA TYR A 5 -10.54 -37.51 -24.10
C TYR A 5 -11.20 -38.67 -24.83
N ASN A 6 -11.47 -39.77 -24.11
CA ASN A 6 -12.47 -40.74 -24.51
C ASN A 6 -12.89 -41.62 -23.35
N CYS A 7 -14.18 -41.57 -23.02
CA CYS A 7 -14.96 -42.75 -22.68
C CYS A 7 -16.44 -42.43 -22.95
N CYS A 8 -17.05 -43.09 -23.93
CA CYS A 8 -18.02 -44.17 -23.68
C CYS A 8 -18.66 -44.64 -25.00
N LYS A 9 -18.78 -45.97 -25.12
CA LYS A 9 -19.34 -46.74 -26.24
C LYS A 9 -20.87 -46.62 -26.32
N TYR A 10 -21.47 -46.69 -27.52
CA TYR A 10 -22.23 -47.88 -27.98
C TYR A 10 -22.82 -47.74 -29.42
N ASN A 11 -22.55 -48.78 -30.23
CA ASN A 11 -23.28 -49.44 -31.35
C ASN A 11 -24.72 -48.98 -31.69
N ARG A 12 -25.33 -49.15 -32.89
CA ARG A 12 -25.01 -49.82 -34.17
C ARG A 12 -26.13 -49.42 -35.19
N LYS A 13 -25.78 -49.24 -36.46
CA LYS A 13 -26.58 -49.36 -37.72
C LYS A 13 -28.12 -49.18 -37.67
N LEU A 14 -28.69 -48.23 -38.42
CA LEU A 14 -29.69 -48.49 -39.49
C LEU A 14 -30.13 -47.22 -40.27
N LEU A 15 -30.44 -47.41 -41.57
CA LEU A 15 -31.34 -46.61 -42.46
C LEU A 15 -30.79 -45.27 -43.01
N ARG A 16 -30.37 -45.13 -44.28
CA ARG A 16 -31.12 -45.16 -45.57
C ARG A 16 -32.44 -44.37 -45.59
N SER A 17 -32.37 -43.06 -45.89
CA SER A 17 -33.28 -42.37 -46.83
C SER A 17 -32.74 -40.98 -47.21
N HIS A 18 -32.84 -40.61 -48.49
CA HIS A 18 -32.28 -39.36 -49.04
C HIS A 18 -33.08 -38.08 -48.70
N SER A 19 -34.21 -38.16 -47.99
CA SER A 19 -35.06 -36.98 -47.70
C SER A 19 -34.72 -36.22 -46.41
N ILE A 20 -33.86 -36.78 -45.54
CA ILE A 20 -33.42 -36.12 -44.29
C ILE A 20 -32.30 -35.09 -44.55
N ARG A 21 -31.58 -35.21 -45.68
CA ARG A 21 -30.43 -34.34 -46.01
C ARG A 21 -30.78 -32.86 -46.26
N ARG A 22 -32.01 -32.51 -46.67
CA ARG A 22 -32.38 -31.10 -46.93
C ARG A 22 -32.77 -30.31 -45.67
N LYS A 23 -33.24 -30.97 -44.61
CA LYS A 23 -33.56 -30.29 -43.32
C LYS A 23 -32.35 -30.15 -42.38
N ALA A 24 -31.32 -30.98 -42.55
CA ALA A 24 -30.05 -30.83 -41.81
C ALA A 24 -29.18 -29.69 -42.36
N ALA A 25 -29.15 -29.49 -43.69
CA ALA A 25 -28.35 -28.43 -44.31
C ALA A 25 -28.82 -27.01 -43.91
N ALA A 26 -30.13 -26.77 -43.81
CA ALA A 26 -30.67 -25.46 -43.41
C ALA A 26 -30.41 -25.09 -41.93
N LYS A 27 -30.23 -26.09 -41.04
CA LYS A 27 -29.84 -25.86 -39.63
C LYS A 27 -28.35 -25.56 -39.46
N ILE A 28 -27.50 -26.06 -40.37
CA ILE A 28 -26.05 -25.82 -40.33
C ILE A 28 -25.72 -24.39 -40.77
N THR A 29 -26.46 -23.82 -41.74
CA THR A 29 -26.25 -22.42 -42.18
C THR A 29 -26.64 -21.38 -41.11
N PHE A 30 -27.66 -21.67 -40.28
CA PHE A 30 -28.06 -20.78 -39.18
C PHE A 30 -27.04 -20.77 -38.02
N LEU A 31 -26.36 -21.89 -37.77
CA LEU A 31 -25.31 -21.99 -36.75
C LEU A 31 -24.00 -21.33 -37.20
N ALA A 32 -23.66 -21.40 -38.50
CA ALA A 32 -22.46 -20.77 -39.07
C ALA A 32 -22.52 -19.22 -39.01
N GLY A 33 -23.70 -18.63 -39.25
CA GLY A 33 -23.89 -17.18 -39.10
C GLY A 33 -23.78 -16.69 -37.65
N HIS A 34 -24.15 -17.52 -36.67
CA HIS A 34 -24.01 -17.19 -35.25
C HIS A 34 -22.55 -17.25 -34.78
N ILE A 35 -21.77 -18.21 -35.29
CA ILE A 35 -20.34 -18.34 -34.99
C ILE A 35 -19.56 -17.17 -35.59
N HIS A 36 -19.88 -16.72 -36.82
CA HIS A 36 -19.22 -15.57 -37.42
C HIS A 36 -19.53 -14.25 -36.68
N LYS A 37 -20.73 -14.12 -36.08
CA LYS A 37 -21.09 -12.97 -35.24
C LYS A 37 -20.38 -13.01 -33.88
N MET A 38 -20.19 -14.18 -33.28
CA MET A 38 -19.41 -14.36 -32.05
C MET A 38 -17.90 -14.13 -32.25
N MET A 39 -17.33 -14.56 -33.38
CA MET A 39 -15.92 -14.31 -33.68
C MET A 39 -15.63 -12.82 -33.95
N SER A 40 -16.57 -12.10 -34.57
CA SER A 40 -16.45 -10.63 -34.73
C SER A 40 -16.56 -9.84 -33.42
N TYR A 41 -17.21 -10.41 -32.40
CA TYR A 41 -17.32 -9.80 -31.06
C TYR A 41 -16.04 -10.04 -30.24
N SER A 42 -15.40 -11.19 -30.44
CA SER A 42 -14.08 -11.53 -29.91
C SER A 42 -12.98 -10.62 -30.46
N ASP A 43 -12.93 -10.36 -31.77
CA ASP A 43 -11.85 -9.54 -32.37
C ASP A 43 -11.92 -8.05 -31.97
N LYS A 44 -13.13 -7.53 -31.69
CA LYS A 44 -13.31 -6.21 -31.08
C LYS A 44 -12.91 -6.16 -29.61
N SER A 45 -13.03 -7.26 -28.89
CA SER A 45 -12.54 -7.37 -27.50
C SER A 45 -11.02 -7.49 -27.46
N TYR A 46 -10.40 -8.27 -28.36
CA TYR A 46 -8.95 -8.44 -28.41
C TYR A 46 -8.20 -7.22 -28.96
N SER A 47 -8.77 -6.45 -29.89
CA SER A 47 -8.18 -5.17 -30.34
C SER A 47 -8.30 -4.06 -29.29
N ASN A 48 -9.27 -4.12 -28.39
CA ASN A 48 -9.35 -3.22 -27.24
C ASN A 48 -8.40 -3.67 -26.11
N ILE A 49 -8.13 -4.96 -25.96
CA ILE A 49 -7.13 -5.47 -25.01
C ILE A 49 -5.71 -5.13 -25.49
N SER A 50 -5.39 -5.25 -26.78
CA SER A 50 -4.05 -4.89 -27.29
C SER A 50 -3.79 -3.38 -27.34
N LYS A 51 -4.84 -2.55 -27.50
CA LYS A 51 -4.73 -1.08 -27.34
C LYS A 51 -4.62 -0.65 -25.88
N ASN A 52 -5.21 -1.39 -24.94
CA ASN A 52 -5.04 -1.12 -23.51
C ASN A 52 -3.70 -1.65 -22.98
N LEU A 53 -3.16 -2.73 -23.55
CA LEU A 53 -1.83 -3.27 -23.21
C LEU A 53 -0.65 -2.44 -23.75
N MET A 54 -0.90 -1.42 -24.59
CA MET A 54 0.11 -0.41 -24.96
C MET A 54 -0.08 0.94 -24.25
N ASN A 55 -1.01 1.02 -23.29
CA ASN A 55 -1.14 2.17 -22.39
C ASN A 55 -0.86 1.82 -20.91
N ASP A 56 -0.49 0.56 -20.62
CA ASP A 56 -0.15 0.10 -19.26
C ASP A 56 1.36 0.18 -18.96
N GLU A 57 2.22 0.55 -19.93
CA GLU A 57 3.63 0.86 -19.68
C GLU A 57 3.89 2.33 -19.32
N GLU A 58 2.85 3.17 -19.22
CA GLU A 58 2.94 4.54 -18.72
C GLU A 58 2.34 4.68 -17.30
N LYS A 59 2.47 3.61 -16.49
CA LYS A 59 1.83 3.53 -15.18
C LYS A 59 2.76 3.02 -14.07
N LYS A 60 4.00 3.51 -14.02
CA LYS A 60 4.81 3.42 -12.79
C LYS A 60 6.08 4.29 -12.80
N ASP A 61 5.96 5.58 -13.08
CA ASP A 61 6.77 6.52 -12.31
C ASP A 61 5.82 7.15 -11.30
N LYS A 62 5.76 6.57 -10.10
CA LYS A 62 5.19 7.31 -8.97
C LYS A 62 6.20 8.43 -8.74
N SER A 63 6.04 9.52 -9.48
CA SER A 63 6.87 10.71 -9.38
C SER A 63 7.05 11.02 -7.91
N ILE A 64 8.26 10.79 -7.41
CA ILE A 64 8.59 11.10 -6.03
C ILE A 64 8.44 12.61 -5.93
N LEU A 65 7.32 13.06 -5.36
CA LEU A 65 7.07 14.48 -5.17
C LEU A 65 8.18 15.02 -4.29
N THR A 66 8.79 16.10 -4.76
CA THR A 66 9.85 16.79 -4.07
C THR A 66 9.28 18.03 -3.38
N ILE A 67 10.05 18.60 -2.46
CA ILE A 67 9.70 19.86 -1.81
C ILE A 67 9.42 21.01 -2.78
N HIS A 68 9.96 20.95 -4.01
CA HIS A 68 9.75 21.96 -5.04
C HIS A 68 8.37 21.89 -5.69
N ASP A 69 7.70 20.74 -5.61
CA ASP A 69 6.38 20.52 -6.21
C ASP A 69 5.25 21.02 -5.32
N VAL A 70 5.54 21.37 -4.06
CA VAL A 70 4.54 21.78 -3.07
C VAL A 70 3.86 23.10 -3.47
N GLN A 71 2.53 23.06 -3.49
CA GLN A 71 1.67 24.22 -3.60
C GLN A 71 1.41 24.80 -2.20
N PHE A 72 1.90 26.00 -1.93
CA PHE A 72 1.61 26.75 -0.71
C PHE A 72 0.33 27.59 -0.88
N SER A 73 -0.43 27.71 0.21
CA SER A 73 -1.62 28.56 0.29
C SER A 73 -1.25 30.04 0.13
N ASP A 74 -2.16 30.82 -0.45
CA ASP A 74 -2.02 32.28 -0.49
C ASP A 74 -1.83 32.86 0.92
N GLY A 75 -0.93 33.83 1.04
CA GLY A 75 -0.52 34.41 2.32
C GLY A 75 0.63 33.67 3.01
N TYR A 76 1.00 32.48 2.55
CA TYR A 76 2.17 31.75 3.06
C TYR A 76 3.32 31.77 2.06
N SER A 77 4.43 32.41 2.44
CA SER A 77 5.60 32.57 1.57
C SER A 77 6.23 31.21 1.23
N ARG A 78 6.46 30.94 -0.06
CA ARG A 78 7.13 29.72 -0.53
C ARG A 78 8.47 29.48 0.18
N ASN A 79 9.31 30.51 0.33
CA ASN A 79 10.62 30.34 0.97
C ASN A 79 10.50 29.95 2.44
N GLN A 80 9.53 30.55 3.15
CA GLN A 80 9.24 30.21 4.54
C GLN A 80 8.69 28.78 4.64
N GLY A 81 7.71 28.46 3.80
CA GLY A 81 7.10 27.13 3.76
C GLY A 81 8.09 26.01 3.42
N MET A 82 9.05 26.26 2.52
CA MET A 82 10.12 25.30 2.23
C MET A 82 11.06 25.11 3.42
N GLN A 83 11.37 26.15 4.19
CA GLN A 83 12.19 26.03 5.39
C GLN A 83 11.46 25.24 6.48
N ASP A 84 10.19 25.57 6.69
CA ASP A 84 9.35 25.00 7.75
C ASP A 84 9.04 23.51 7.53
N ILE A 85 8.72 23.12 6.29
CA ILE A 85 8.38 21.74 5.95
C ILE A 85 9.62 20.82 5.95
N CYS A 86 10.82 21.37 5.71
CA CYS A 86 12.05 20.60 5.55
C CYS A 86 12.31 19.65 6.73
N GLY A 87 12.05 20.10 7.97
CA GLY A 87 12.22 19.27 9.17
C GLY A 87 11.15 18.19 9.38
N LEU A 88 10.01 18.29 8.68
CA LEU A 88 8.91 17.33 8.78
C LEU A 88 9.02 16.22 7.73
N LEU A 89 9.62 16.51 6.58
CA LEU A 89 9.69 15.56 5.48
C LEU A 89 10.66 14.41 5.76
N ARG A 90 10.28 13.23 5.27
CA ARG A 90 11.15 12.05 5.26
C ARG A 90 12.32 12.23 4.29
N SER A 91 13.51 12.30 4.84
CA SER A 91 14.77 12.26 4.08
C SER A 91 15.14 10.82 3.72
N SER A 92 15.86 10.64 2.62
CA SER A 92 16.44 9.35 2.20
C SER A 92 17.84 9.10 2.76
N GLU A 93 18.45 10.12 3.38
CA GLU A 93 19.82 10.11 3.88
C GLU A 93 19.80 10.18 5.41
N GLY A 94 20.35 9.14 6.06
CA GLY A 94 20.19 8.80 7.48
C GLY A 94 20.63 9.81 8.53
N GLY A 95 19.96 10.96 8.62
CA GLY A 95 20.05 11.94 9.70
C GLY A 95 18.67 12.52 10.03
N ARG A 96 18.44 12.92 11.31
CA ARG A 96 17.18 13.44 11.89
C ARG A 96 16.00 13.50 10.90
N GLU A 97 15.44 12.33 10.59
CA GLU A 97 14.47 12.22 9.51
C GLU A 97 13.09 12.62 10.02
N GLY A 98 12.48 13.59 9.34
CA GLY A 98 11.04 13.77 9.41
C GLY A 98 10.33 12.50 8.94
N ARG A 99 9.02 12.39 9.22
CA ARG A 99 8.23 11.20 8.86
C ARG A 99 6.98 11.54 8.07
N TRP A 100 6.83 12.80 7.70
CA TRP A 100 5.76 13.26 6.82
C TRP A 100 6.17 13.08 5.35
N ALA A 101 5.18 12.84 4.52
CA ALA A 101 5.31 12.83 3.07
C ALA A 101 4.46 13.96 2.49
N ILE A 102 4.85 14.46 1.33
CA ILE A 102 4.01 15.39 0.55
C ILE A 102 2.81 14.59 0.04
N SER A 103 1.61 15.16 0.16
CA SER A 103 0.39 14.53 -0.34
C SER A 103 0.42 14.37 -1.86
N ALA A 104 -0.31 13.40 -2.40
CA ALA A 104 -0.31 13.11 -3.83
C ALA A 104 -0.75 14.28 -4.73
N ASP A 105 -1.55 15.21 -4.18
CA ASP A 105 -1.99 16.44 -4.86
C ASP A 105 -1.04 17.63 -4.66
N ALA A 106 0.10 17.42 -3.97
CA ALA A 106 1.11 18.41 -3.63
C ALA A 106 0.60 19.63 -2.83
N ARG A 107 -0.58 19.52 -2.20
CA ARG A 107 -1.25 20.61 -1.46
C ARG A 107 -1.19 20.47 0.04
N GLY A 108 -0.53 19.43 0.53
CA GLY A 108 -0.56 19.06 1.93
C GLY A 108 0.57 18.13 2.29
N ILE A 109 0.52 17.67 3.53
CA ILE A 109 1.41 16.66 4.07
C ILE A 109 0.59 15.55 4.70
N GLU A 110 1.10 14.33 4.60
CA GLU A 110 0.43 13.15 5.12
C GLU A 110 1.40 12.22 5.85
N ARG A 111 0.88 11.54 6.87
CA ARG A 111 1.63 10.60 7.69
C ARG A 111 0.71 9.58 8.36
N SER A 112 1.25 8.38 8.58
CA SER A 112 0.61 7.38 9.44
C SER A 112 1.32 7.27 10.79
N PHE A 113 0.54 7.25 11.87
CA PHE A 113 0.97 7.04 13.24
C PHE A 113 0.52 5.65 13.69
N LYS A 114 1.40 4.89 14.37
CA LYS A 114 1.09 3.55 14.86
C LYS A 114 1.31 3.45 16.36
N PHE A 115 0.36 2.86 17.08
CA PHE A 115 0.40 2.73 18.54
C PHE A 115 0.29 1.28 18.98
N LYS A 116 0.47 1.01 20.28
CA LYS A 116 0.35 -0.33 20.88
C LYS A 116 -1.05 -0.94 20.74
N GLY A 117 -2.09 -0.10 20.63
CA GLY A 117 -3.48 -0.56 20.50
C GLY A 117 -4.45 0.60 20.28
N PHE A 118 -5.73 0.27 20.09
CA PHE A 118 -6.79 1.25 19.80
C PHE A 118 -6.91 2.34 20.88
N LYS A 119 -6.83 1.99 22.17
CA LYS A 119 -6.97 2.97 23.27
C LYS A 119 -5.92 4.09 23.20
N LYS A 120 -4.68 3.76 22.83
CA LYS A 120 -3.60 4.75 22.67
C LYS A 120 -3.79 5.59 21.42
N ALA A 121 -4.17 4.96 20.29
CA ALA A 121 -4.52 5.69 19.07
C ALA A 121 -5.66 6.68 19.29
N TRP A 122 -6.71 6.27 19.99
CA TRP A 122 -7.85 7.13 20.32
C TRP A 122 -7.47 8.29 21.26
N ALA A 123 -6.63 8.04 22.25
CA ALA A 123 -6.14 9.09 23.15
C ALA A 123 -5.33 10.16 22.39
N PHE A 124 -4.48 9.75 21.47
CA PHE A 124 -3.77 10.64 20.55
C PHE A 124 -4.75 11.46 19.69
N MET A 125 -5.74 10.80 19.06
CA MET A 125 -6.74 11.47 18.24
C MET A 125 -7.55 12.51 19.04
N ASN A 126 -7.92 12.21 20.29
CA ASN A 126 -8.66 13.17 21.13
C ASN A 126 -7.87 14.46 21.37
N ILE A 127 -6.57 14.36 21.61
CA ILE A 127 -5.72 15.53 21.82
C ILE A 127 -5.53 16.32 20.51
N VAL A 128 -5.32 15.64 19.39
CA VAL A 128 -5.27 16.30 18.07
C VAL A 128 -6.59 16.99 17.73
N ALA A 129 -7.74 16.39 18.07
CA ALA A 129 -9.06 17.02 17.88
C ALA A 129 -9.21 18.30 18.71
N ALA A 130 -8.74 18.31 19.96
CA ALA A 130 -8.76 19.50 20.81
C ALA A 130 -7.90 20.64 20.21
N GLU A 131 -6.70 20.33 19.73
CA GLU A 131 -5.82 21.30 19.06
C GLU A 131 -6.45 21.82 17.76
N SER A 132 -7.08 20.93 16.98
CA SER A 132 -7.77 21.28 15.73
C SER A 132 -8.86 22.33 15.96
N VAL A 133 -9.65 22.15 17.02
CA VAL A 133 -10.68 23.13 17.42
C VAL A 133 -10.05 24.44 17.87
N GLN A 134 -8.98 24.40 18.68
CA GLN A 134 -8.29 25.60 19.14
C GLN A 134 -7.72 26.43 17.98
N LYS A 135 -7.16 25.77 16.97
CA LYS A 135 -6.60 26.42 15.77
C LYS A 135 -7.62 26.71 14.68
N ASN A 136 -8.87 26.24 14.85
CA ASN A 136 -9.90 26.25 13.83
C ASN A 136 -9.42 25.65 12.49
N HIS A 137 -8.69 24.53 12.57
CA HIS A 137 -8.09 23.85 11.42
C HIS A 137 -8.19 22.35 11.62
N HIS A 138 -8.85 21.64 10.70
CA HIS A 138 -9.27 20.25 10.92
C HIS A 138 -8.52 19.30 9.99
N PRO A 139 -8.15 18.09 10.47
CA PRO A 139 -7.44 17.13 9.64
C PRO A 139 -8.40 16.39 8.73
N GLU A 140 -7.84 15.84 7.66
CA GLU A 140 -8.44 14.70 6.98
C GLU A 140 -7.73 13.45 7.50
N TRP A 141 -8.46 12.60 8.20
CA TRP A 141 -7.86 11.42 8.83
C TRP A 141 -8.69 10.16 8.66
N SER A 142 -8.03 9.02 8.85
CA SER A 142 -8.69 7.72 9.00
C SER A 142 -8.02 6.94 10.12
N ASN A 143 -8.80 6.15 10.85
CA ASN A 143 -8.28 5.29 11.90
C ASN A 143 -8.68 3.84 11.64
N ILE A 144 -7.67 2.96 11.66
CA ILE A 144 -7.84 1.51 11.58
C ILE A 144 -7.15 0.92 12.80
N TYR A 145 -7.94 0.58 13.82
CA TYR A 145 -7.47 0.03 15.09
C TYR A 145 -6.36 0.91 15.71
N ASN A 146 -5.11 0.46 15.68
CA ASN A 146 -3.97 1.13 16.28
C ASN A 146 -3.19 2.05 15.32
N THR A 147 -3.67 2.20 14.09
CA THR A 147 -3.05 3.06 13.08
C THR A 147 -3.95 4.25 12.77
N VAL A 148 -3.38 5.45 12.78
CA VAL A 148 -4.06 6.70 12.44
C VAL A 148 -3.34 7.33 11.26
N PHE A 149 -3.99 7.43 10.11
CA PHE A 149 -3.50 8.20 8.97
C PHE A 149 -4.05 9.62 9.09
N ILE A 150 -3.19 10.63 8.92
CA ILE A 150 -3.55 12.05 8.96
C ILE A 150 -2.97 12.74 7.72
N ARG A 151 -3.79 13.54 7.07
CA ARG A 151 -3.41 14.54 6.07
C ARG A 151 -3.80 15.93 6.57
N TRP A 152 -2.86 16.86 6.46
CA TRP A 152 -3.05 18.28 6.71
C TRP A 152 -2.94 19.04 5.38
N THR A 153 -3.96 19.83 5.07
CA THR A 153 -4.02 20.71 3.92
C THR A 153 -4.97 21.87 4.23
N THR A 154 -4.77 23.02 3.59
CA THR A 154 -5.69 24.14 3.68
C THR A 154 -6.57 24.21 2.43
N HIS A 155 -7.89 24.19 2.64
CA HIS A 155 -8.86 24.23 1.53
C HIS A 155 -9.11 25.65 1.00
N SER A 156 -8.88 26.68 1.81
CA SER A 156 -9.11 28.09 1.43
C SER A 156 -8.24 29.06 2.25
N PRO A 157 -7.34 29.83 1.60
CA PRO A 157 -6.88 29.65 0.22
C PRO A 157 -6.24 28.27 0.03
N ILE A 158 -6.25 27.76 -1.21
CA ILE A 158 -5.91 26.36 -1.44
C ILE A 158 -4.40 26.13 -1.39
N GLY A 159 -3.96 25.12 -0.64
CA GLY A 159 -2.55 24.71 -0.56
C GLY A 159 -2.08 24.45 0.87
N LEU A 160 -0.80 24.18 1.04
CA LEU A 160 -0.18 23.99 2.35
C LEU A 160 0.00 25.35 3.04
N SER A 161 -0.44 25.50 4.28
CA SER A 161 -0.31 26.73 5.07
C SER A 161 0.58 26.53 6.30
N GLU A 162 0.88 27.63 7.00
CA GLU A 162 1.61 27.60 8.27
C GLU A 162 0.87 26.79 9.36
N LEU A 163 -0.47 26.76 9.33
CA LEU A 163 -1.28 26.00 10.29
C LEU A 163 -1.09 24.49 10.11
N ASP A 164 -1.00 24.03 8.85
CA ASP A 164 -0.73 22.64 8.52
C ASP A 164 0.60 22.17 9.13
N ILE A 165 1.64 23.00 9.01
CA ILE A 165 2.97 22.73 9.58
C ILE A 165 2.90 22.68 11.12
N LYS A 166 2.31 23.70 11.74
CA LYS A 166 2.27 23.83 13.21
C LYS A 166 1.55 22.65 13.86
N ILE A 167 0.41 22.24 13.28
CA ILE A 167 -0.36 21.13 13.84
C ILE A 167 0.33 19.78 13.50
N ALA A 168 1.00 19.65 12.37
CA ALA A 168 1.82 18.47 12.09
C ALA A 168 2.97 18.29 13.10
N GLN A 169 3.66 19.37 13.47
CA GLN A 169 4.67 19.36 14.53
C GLN A 169 4.05 18.97 15.88
N TYR A 170 2.90 19.53 16.22
CA TYR A 170 2.16 19.16 17.41
C TYR A 170 1.80 17.66 17.43
N CYS A 171 1.31 17.12 16.31
CA CYS A 171 1.05 15.69 16.17
C CYS A 171 2.30 14.85 16.44
N ASP A 172 3.48 15.28 16.00
CA ASP A 172 4.72 14.55 16.23
C ASP A 172 5.12 14.51 17.71
N ASP A 173 4.90 15.61 18.43
CA ASP A 173 5.19 15.66 19.86
C ASP A 173 4.19 14.86 20.69
N GLN A 174 2.90 14.95 20.36
CA GLN A 174 1.88 14.14 21.01
C GLN A 174 2.07 12.64 20.71
N ALA A 175 2.43 12.28 19.47
CA ALA A 175 2.67 10.89 19.12
C ALA A 175 3.79 10.26 19.96
N LYS A 176 4.88 11.00 20.22
CA LYS A 176 5.95 10.57 21.14
C LYS A 176 5.41 10.33 22.55
N GLU A 177 4.66 11.29 23.10
CA GLU A 177 4.09 11.20 24.45
C GLU A 177 3.11 10.02 24.60
N PHE A 178 2.31 9.75 23.57
CA PHE A 178 1.38 8.62 23.57
C PHE A 178 2.04 7.26 23.29
N GLY A 179 3.34 7.23 23.03
CA GLY A 179 4.11 6.01 22.80
C GLY A 179 3.90 5.44 21.39
N GLU A 180 4.10 6.28 20.38
CA GLU A 180 4.17 5.84 18.99
C GLU A 180 5.24 4.75 18.81
N ILE A 181 4.86 3.71 18.08
CA ILE A 181 5.75 2.62 17.68
C ILE A 181 6.44 3.03 16.39
N THR A 182 7.70 3.41 16.49
CA THR A 182 8.58 3.65 15.35
C THR A 182 9.42 2.40 15.08
N THR A 183 9.92 2.27 13.85
CA THR A 183 10.84 1.17 13.47
C THR A 183 12.12 1.16 14.31
N ASP A 184 12.53 2.31 14.83
CA ASP A 184 13.73 2.44 15.67
C ASP A 184 13.47 1.94 17.09
N ASN A 185 12.29 2.21 17.65
CA ASN A 185 11.89 1.81 19.00
C ASN A 185 11.75 0.28 19.17
N THR A 186 11.62 -0.48 18.07
CA THR A 186 11.56 -1.95 18.13
C THR A 186 12.92 -2.61 18.35
N ARG A 187 14.04 -1.90 18.11
CA ARG A 187 15.39 -2.45 18.32
C ARG A 187 15.85 -2.36 19.78
N GLU A 188 15.37 -1.38 20.53
CA GLU A 188 15.77 -1.20 21.94
C GLU A 188 15.05 -2.19 22.89
N ASP A 189 13.81 -2.58 22.59
CA ASP A 189 13.03 -3.51 23.43
C ASP A 189 13.49 -4.98 23.32
N LEU A 190 14.19 -5.34 22.24
CA LEU A 190 14.87 -6.65 22.10
C LEU A 190 16.16 -6.74 22.94
N GLY A 191 16.61 -5.63 23.55
CA GLY A 191 17.80 -5.60 24.41
C GLY A 191 17.62 -6.31 25.75
N ALA A 192 16.38 -6.48 26.22
CA ALA A 192 16.07 -7.27 27.42
C ALA A 192 16.16 -8.78 27.14
N ASP A 193 15.80 -9.20 25.93
CA ASP A 193 15.84 -10.61 25.53
C ASP A 193 17.27 -11.05 25.21
N LYS A 194 18.12 -10.16 24.69
CA LYS A 194 19.55 -10.44 24.41
C LYS A 194 20.30 -10.95 25.65
N LYS A 195 20.07 -10.38 26.85
CA LYS A 195 20.65 -10.89 28.11
C LYS A 195 20.17 -12.29 28.46
N LEU A 196 18.93 -12.64 28.13
CA LEU A 196 18.38 -13.97 28.35
C LEU A 196 19.00 -15.00 27.38
N VAL A 197 19.13 -14.63 26.10
CA VAL A 197 19.77 -15.50 25.09
C VAL A 197 21.26 -15.67 25.36
N ASP A 198 21.97 -14.61 25.76
CA ASP A 198 23.40 -14.67 26.12
C ASP A 198 23.62 -15.60 27.35
N ASN A 199 22.74 -15.54 28.35
CA ASN A 199 22.76 -16.46 29.50
C ASN A 199 22.46 -17.92 29.09
N ILE A 200 21.53 -18.16 28.16
CA ILE A 200 21.23 -19.50 27.65
C ILE A 200 22.42 -20.06 26.84
N VAL A 201 23.10 -19.22 26.07
CA VAL A 201 24.30 -19.60 25.29
C VAL A 201 25.47 -19.95 26.21
N ASP A 202 25.65 -19.26 27.34
CA ASP A 202 26.70 -19.58 28.30
C ASP A 202 26.39 -20.85 29.12
N ILE A 203 25.12 -21.13 29.45
CA ILE A 203 24.70 -22.40 30.07
C ILE A 203 24.94 -23.59 29.11
N ALA A 204 24.73 -23.38 27.80
CA ALA A 204 24.96 -24.43 26.79
C ALA A 204 26.45 -24.73 26.53
N ARG A 205 27.37 -23.80 26.84
CA ARG A 205 28.83 -24.01 26.68
C ARG A 205 29.41 -24.98 27.71
N ASP A 206 28.77 -25.15 28.86
CA ASP A 206 29.26 -26.03 29.93
C ASP A 206 28.84 -27.50 29.77
N CYS A 207 27.98 -27.82 28.78
CA CYS A 207 27.46 -29.17 28.58
C CYS A 207 28.27 -30.08 27.63
N GLY A 208 29.52 -29.77 27.28
CA GLY A 208 30.32 -30.77 26.55
C GLY A 208 31.73 -30.40 26.15
N THR A 209 32.71 -30.82 26.95
CA THR A 209 33.78 -31.75 26.53
C THR A 209 34.68 -32.08 27.73
N PRO A 210 34.92 -33.37 28.07
CA PRO A 210 35.87 -33.70 29.11
C PRO A 210 37.29 -33.41 28.62
N LYS A 211 38.06 -32.62 29.38
CA LYS A 211 39.50 -32.42 29.15
C LYS A 211 40.19 -33.78 29.25
N LYS A 212 40.87 -34.21 28.18
CA LYS A 212 41.81 -35.33 28.24
C LYS A 212 42.93 -34.96 29.23
N SER A 213 43.00 -35.68 30.33
CA SER A 213 44.15 -35.68 31.23
C SER A 213 45.34 -36.32 30.50
N THR A 214 46.37 -35.53 30.22
CA THR A 214 47.70 -36.04 29.93
C THR A 214 48.26 -36.62 31.22
N VAL A 215 48.38 -37.95 31.27
CA VAL A 215 49.20 -38.65 32.28
C VAL A 215 50.60 -38.80 31.67
N SER A 216 51.58 -38.37 32.48
CA SER A 216 53.04 -38.48 32.40
C SER A 216 53.66 -39.32 31.28
#